data_AF-A0A914F4Y1-F1
#
_entry.id   AF-A0A914F4Y1-F1
#
_cell.length_a   1.000
_cell.length_b   1.000
_cell.length_c   1.000
_cell.angle_alpha   90.00
_cell.angle_beta   90.00
_cell.angle_gamma   90.00
#
_symmetry.space_group_name_H-M   'P 1'
#
loop_
_entity.id
_entity.type
_entity.pdbx_description
1 polymer ?
#
loop_
_entity_poly.entity_id
_entity_poly.type
_entity_poly.pdbx_seq_one_letter_code
_entity_poly.pdbx_strand_id
1 'polypeptide(L)'
;MTNKQVGAVNLDSGSDILFYYNKGHPDAVFKYKQICNVLLSVDSWSEKSKNEFFVQFFGCAHRFLQPTELLVERLCAVSWSSIPQPILFQFVTLLKEIAVTHVYHTKVIIDRFFNGLLPLVDIYAPEVNENSSDAIAVIFQPPITAEQQQVFTNLSREAIIDVIRRLHTSQEAVVEIAFKKFPHYSGPTFKFTEYIKQLILIAECCPDIAQDLWMKIVDHVLQIDAIISKSVASNAKFDAGDSLFALEDENMTIDSPIRQREIHLTNKLDKTMIIILSRI
;
A
#
# COMPACT_ATOMS: atom_id res chain seq x y z
N MET A 1 42.75 -32.89 8.33
CA MET A 1 41.83 -32.34 7.32
C MET A 1 42.00 -30.83 7.32
N THR A 2 42.34 -30.27 6.17
CA THR A 2 42.97 -28.97 5.99
C THR A 2 42.01 -27.82 6.27
N ASN A 3 42.26 -27.08 7.35
CA ASN A 3 41.75 -25.71 7.55
C ASN A 3 42.32 -24.84 6.43
N LYS A 4 41.57 -24.70 5.33
CA LYS A 4 41.79 -23.59 4.40
C LYS A 4 41.43 -22.33 5.18
N GLN A 5 42.45 -21.55 5.52
CA GLN A 5 42.27 -20.15 5.88
C GLN A 5 41.51 -19.50 4.74
N VAL A 6 40.24 -19.21 4.98
CA VAL A 6 39.43 -18.38 4.11
C VAL A 6 40.06 -16.99 4.21
N GLY A 7 40.79 -16.59 3.17
CA GLY A 7 41.46 -15.28 3.14
C GLY A 7 40.45 -14.17 3.39
N ALA A 8 40.83 -13.15 4.15
CA ALA A 8 39.97 -12.02 4.45
C ALA A 8 39.45 -11.41 3.14
N VAL A 9 38.15 -11.55 2.90
CA VAL A 9 37.52 -11.03 1.69
C VAL A 9 37.17 -9.57 1.93
N ASN A 10 37.52 -8.72 0.96
CA ASN A 10 37.15 -7.33 1.03
C ASN A 10 35.64 -7.17 0.80
N LEU A 11 34.95 -6.58 1.76
CA LEU A 11 33.49 -6.45 1.83
C LEU A 11 33.13 -4.98 2.04
N ASP A 12 33.65 -4.12 1.16
CA ASP A 12 33.54 -2.66 1.24
C ASP A 12 32.25 -2.12 0.61
N SER A 13 31.61 -2.89 -0.29
CA SER A 13 30.37 -2.48 -0.95
C SER A 13 29.22 -3.46 -0.71
N GLY A 14 27.98 -2.94 -0.72
CA GLY A 14 26.77 -3.76 -0.71
C GLY A 14 26.73 -4.81 -1.83
N SER A 15 27.26 -4.48 -3.01
CA SER A 15 27.42 -5.38 -4.15
C SER A 15 28.31 -6.60 -3.84
N ASP A 16 29.46 -6.35 -3.20
CA ASP A 16 30.40 -7.41 -2.81
C ASP A 16 29.79 -8.30 -1.73
N ILE A 17 29.08 -7.70 -0.77
CA ILE A 17 28.39 -8.46 0.28
C ILE A 17 27.36 -9.42 -0.36
N LEU A 18 26.55 -8.97 -1.31
CA LEU A 18 25.60 -9.84 -2.02
C LEU A 18 26.31 -10.93 -2.82
N PHE A 19 27.41 -10.60 -3.49
CA PHE A 19 28.18 -11.56 -4.26
C PHE A 19 28.72 -12.71 -3.41
N TYR A 20 29.40 -12.37 -2.31
CA TYR A 20 30.04 -13.34 -1.44
C TYR A 20 29.02 -14.08 -0.57
N TYR A 21 27.90 -13.43 -0.23
CA TYR A 21 26.77 -14.08 0.42
C TYR A 21 26.20 -15.20 -0.45
N ASN A 22 25.95 -14.94 -1.73
CA ASN A 22 25.46 -15.94 -2.68
C ASN A 22 26.46 -17.10 -2.90
N LYS A 23 27.75 -16.89 -2.60
CA LYS A 23 28.79 -17.93 -2.62
C LYS A 23 28.95 -18.66 -1.29
N GLY A 24 28.18 -18.32 -0.27
CA GLY A 24 28.24 -18.94 1.05
C GLY A 24 29.45 -18.54 1.90
N HIS A 25 30.06 -17.38 1.65
CA HIS A 25 31.20 -16.92 2.42
C HIS A 25 30.80 -16.52 3.85
N PRO A 26 31.45 -17.05 4.92
CA PRO A 26 31.00 -16.86 6.30
C PRO A 26 30.94 -15.37 6.72
N ASP A 27 31.96 -14.58 6.37
CA ASP A 27 31.98 -13.14 6.71
C ASP A 27 30.87 -12.35 6.00
N ALA A 28 30.52 -12.74 4.77
CA ALA A 28 29.44 -12.10 4.02
C ALA A 28 28.06 -12.49 4.58
N VAL A 29 27.89 -13.74 5.05
CA VAL A 29 26.69 -14.17 5.77
C VAL A 29 26.49 -13.37 7.06
N PHE A 30 27.58 -13.14 7.82
CA PHE A 30 27.51 -12.31 9.01
C PHE A 30 27.14 -10.86 8.69
N LYS A 31 27.84 -10.22 7.74
CA LYS A 31 27.53 -8.85 7.32
C LYS A 31 26.13 -8.70 6.72
N TYR A 32 25.66 -9.67 5.93
CA TYR A 32 24.32 -9.68 5.37
C TYR A 32 23.24 -9.63 6.46
N LYS A 33 23.39 -10.46 7.51
CA LYS A 33 22.47 -10.44 8.66
C LYS A 33 22.52 -9.11 9.40
N GLN A 34 23.71 -8.54 9.59
CA GLN A 34 23.85 -7.21 10.19
C GLN A 34 23.12 -6.15 9.38
N ILE A 35 23.27 -6.13 8.05
CA ILE A 35 22.56 -5.20 7.17
C ILE A 35 21.05 -5.35 7.31
N CYS A 36 20.54 -6.58 7.26
CA CYS A 36 19.10 -6.83 7.40
C CYS A 36 18.55 -6.36 8.75
N ASN A 37 19.32 -6.48 9.83
CA ASN A 37 18.92 -6.04 11.16
C ASN A 37 18.99 -4.52 11.29
N VAL A 38 20.04 -3.89 10.76
CA VAL A 38 20.26 -2.45 10.85
C VAL A 38 19.19 -1.71 10.03
N LEU A 39 18.76 -2.26 8.89
CA LEU A 39 17.64 -1.73 8.10
C LEU A 39 16.31 -1.57 8.88
N LEU A 40 16.11 -2.30 9.98
CA LEU A 40 14.93 -2.13 10.83
C LEU A 40 14.85 -0.76 11.50
N SER A 41 15.99 -0.09 11.70
CA SER A 41 16.06 1.23 12.32
C SER A 41 16.30 2.35 11.32
N VAL A 42 16.14 2.10 10.01
CA VAL A 42 16.50 3.04 8.95
C VAL A 42 15.79 4.38 9.10
N ASP A 43 14.55 4.40 9.60
CA ASP A 43 13.78 5.63 9.79
C ASP A 43 14.49 6.63 10.71
N SER A 44 15.25 6.14 11.69
CA SER A 44 16.02 6.94 12.67
C SER A 44 17.36 7.47 12.15
N TRP A 45 17.80 7.05 10.96
CA TRP A 45 19.11 7.43 10.45
C TRP A 45 19.13 8.85 9.89
N SER A 46 20.30 9.47 9.92
CA SER A 46 20.57 10.70 9.19
C SER A 46 20.40 10.50 7.69
N GLU A 47 19.99 11.55 6.96
CA GLU A 47 19.86 11.50 5.50
C GLU A 47 21.18 11.10 4.82
N LYS A 48 22.32 11.58 5.34
CA LYS A 48 23.64 11.23 4.83
C LYS A 48 23.90 9.72 4.93
N SER A 49 23.61 9.12 6.08
CA SER A 49 23.77 7.67 6.28
C SER A 49 22.86 6.85 5.38
N LYS A 50 21.61 7.30 5.17
CA LYS A 50 20.68 6.66 4.22
C LYS A 50 21.23 6.71 2.79
N ASN A 51 21.70 7.89 2.35
CA ASN A 51 22.29 8.05 1.03
C ASN A 51 23.51 7.15 0.82
N GLU A 52 24.47 7.18 1.75
CA GLU A 52 25.68 6.35 1.68
C GLU A 52 25.36 4.86 1.69
N PHE A 53 24.31 4.44 2.40
CA PHE A 53 23.89 3.05 2.43
C PHE A 53 23.22 2.61 1.12
N PHE A 54 22.18 3.31 0.66
CA PHE A 54 21.39 2.87 -0.50
C PHE A 54 22.19 2.93 -1.81
N VAL A 55 23.09 3.92 -1.95
CA VAL A 55 23.94 4.06 -3.15
C VAL A 55 24.78 2.82 -3.41
N GLN A 56 25.16 2.06 -2.37
CA GLN A 56 25.94 0.83 -2.51
C GLN A 56 25.18 -0.31 -3.21
N PHE A 57 23.85 -0.24 -3.29
CA PHE A 57 23.01 -1.25 -3.92
C PHE A 57 22.52 -0.86 -5.32
N PHE A 58 22.65 0.42 -5.70
CA PHE A 58 22.21 0.88 -7.01
C PHE A 58 23.03 0.19 -8.13
N GLY A 59 22.35 -0.23 -9.19
CA GLY A 59 22.95 -0.99 -10.30
C GLY A 59 23.25 -2.46 -10.00
N CYS A 60 22.94 -2.96 -8.80
CA CYS A 60 23.26 -4.32 -8.37
C CYS A 60 22.04 -5.26 -8.33
N ALA A 61 20.95 -4.91 -9.02
CA ALA A 61 19.71 -5.68 -9.05
C ALA A 61 19.92 -7.17 -9.37
N HIS A 62 20.80 -7.48 -10.34
CA HIS A 62 21.17 -8.84 -10.75
C HIS A 62 21.81 -9.72 -9.65
N ARG A 63 22.18 -9.14 -8.50
CA ARG A 63 22.78 -9.86 -7.37
C ARG A 63 21.77 -10.25 -6.30
N PHE A 64 20.53 -9.81 -6.41
CA PHE A 64 19.44 -10.15 -5.48
C PHE A 64 18.87 -11.53 -5.79
N LEU A 65 19.72 -12.55 -5.66
CA LEU A 65 19.35 -13.95 -5.88
C LEU A 65 18.30 -14.44 -4.86
N GLN A 66 17.74 -15.62 -5.05
CA GLN A 66 16.72 -16.18 -4.13
C GLN A 66 17.15 -16.15 -2.65
N PRO A 67 18.41 -16.48 -2.27
CA PRO A 67 18.83 -16.43 -0.88
C PRO A 67 18.72 -15.04 -0.23
N THR A 68 18.64 -13.96 -1.02
CA THR A 68 18.60 -12.59 -0.50
C THR A 68 17.19 -12.10 -0.16
N GLU A 69 16.19 -12.98 -0.14
CA GLU A 69 14.77 -12.68 0.13
C GLU A 69 14.57 -11.78 1.35
N LEU A 70 15.21 -12.11 2.49
CA LEU A 70 15.10 -11.31 3.71
C LEU A 70 15.49 -9.85 3.49
N LEU A 71 16.55 -9.59 2.74
CA LEU A 71 16.99 -8.22 2.45
C LEU A 71 15.97 -7.50 1.57
N VAL A 72 15.42 -8.16 0.56
CA VAL A 72 14.39 -7.57 -0.31
C VAL A 72 13.13 -7.24 0.50
N GLU A 73 12.69 -8.14 1.38
CA GLU A 73 11.58 -7.87 2.30
C GLU A 73 11.87 -6.65 3.19
N ARG A 74 13.09 -6.53 3.73
CA ARG A 74 13.48 -5.36 4.53
C ARG A 74 13.51 -4.08 3.72
N LEU A 75 14.01 -4.11 2.48
CA LEU A 75 13.97 -2.95 1.58
C LEU A 75 12.53 -2.55 1.26
N CYS A 76 11.65 -3.52 0.98
CA CYS A 76 10.23 -3.28 0.76
C CYS A 76 9.52 -2.74 2.01
N ALA A 77 9.97 -3.08 3.21
CA ALA A 77 9.40 -2.57 4.45
C ALA A 77 9.75 -1.10 4.74
N VAL A 78 10.81 -0.55 4.13
CA VAL A 78 11.25 0.83 4.40
C VAL A 78 10.18 1.83 3.95
N SER A 79 9.79 2.74 4.85
CA SER A 79 8.84 3.81 4.52
C SER A 79 9.43 4.75 3.47
N TRP A 80 8.71 5.01 2.38
CA TRP A 80 9.18 5.94 1.34
C TRP A 80 9.27 7.38 1.86
N SER A 81 8.52 7.73 2.91
CA SER A 81 8.66 9.02 3.60
C SER A 81 10.01 9.19 4.31
N SER A 82 10.68 8.08 4.65
CA SER A 82 11.98 8.10 5.31
C SER A 82 13.15 8.24 4.33
N ILE A 83 12.92 7.97 3.05
CA ILE A 83 13.94 7.96 2.00
C ILE A 83 14.18 9.41 1.54
N PRO A 84 15.44 9.90 1.53
CA PRO A 84 15.76 11.21 1.00
C PRO A 84 15.31 11.37 -0.46
N GLN A 85 14.65 12.48 -0.77
CA GLN A 85 14.15 12.78 -2.11
C GLN A 85 15.19 12.61 -3.24
N PRO A 86 16.48 12.98 -3.07
CA PRO A 86 17.47 12.82 -4.13
C PRO A 86 17.74 11.38 -4.58
N ILE A 87 17.43 10.39 -3.73
CA ILE A 87 17.68 8.97 -4.00
C ILE A 87 16.40 8.13 -4.14
N LEU A 88 15.23 8.73 -3.91
CA LEU A 88 13.94 8.03 -3.94
C LEU A 88 13.68 7.37 -5.29
N PHE A 89 13.94 8.09 -6.39
CA PHE A 89 13.75 7.56 -7.73
C PHE A 89 14.66 6.36 -8.02
N GLN A 90 15.93 6.44 -7.63
CA GLN A 90 16.91 5.35 -7.79
C GLN A 90 16.54 4.15 -6.92
N PHE A 91 16.02 4.40 -5.72
CA PHE A 91 15.52 3.35 -4.83
C PHE A 91 14.33 2.60 -5.44
N VAL A 92 13.32 3.32 -5.96
CA VAL A 92 12.19 2.70 -6.66
C VAL A 92 12.67 1.96 -7.91
N THR A 93 13.61 2.54 -8.66
CA THR A 93 14.21 1.89 -9.84
C THR A 93 14.91 0.59 -9.48
N LEU A 94 15.68 0.55 -8.38
CA LEU A 94 16.28 -0.68 -7.88
C LEU A 94 15.22 -1.76 -7.62
N LEU A 95 14.13 -1.42 -6.92
CA LEU A 95 13.04 -2.38 -6.66
C LEU A 95 12.40 -2.89 -7.96
N LYS A 96 12.16 -2.02 -8.94
CA LYS A 96 11.62 -2.43 -10.25
C LYS A 96 12.56 -3.40 -10.96
N GLU A 97 13.85 -3.08 -11.02
CA GLU A 97 14.84 -3.92 -11.68
C GLU A 97 14.98 -5.29 -10.98
N ILE A 98 14.90 -5.33 -9.64
CA ILE A 98 14.85 -6.60 -8.89
C ILE A 98 13.59 -7.38 -9.27
N ALA A 99 12.42 -6.75 -9.27
CA ALA A 99 11.15 -7.42 -9.60
C ALA A 99 11.11 -7.99 -11.02
N VAL A 100 11.75 -7.34 -11.98
CA VAL A 100 11.82 -7.80 -13.38
C VAL A 100 12.88 -8.88 -13.57
N THR A 101 14.04 -8.75 -12.91
CA THR A 101 15.15 -9.70 -13.06
C THR A 101 14.90 -11.01 -12.31
N HIS A 102 14.16 -10.94 -11.19
CA HIS A 102 14.07 -12.02 -10.21
C HIS A 102 12.62 -12.30 -9.82
N VAL A 103 12.01 -13.26 -10.53
CA VAL A 103 10.56 -13.60 -10.43
C VAL A 103 10.11 -13.93 -8.99
N TYR A 104 10.98 -14.52 -8.18
CA TYR A 104 10.67 -14.88 -6.79
C TYR A 104 10.49 -13.65 -5.88
N HIS A 105 11.09 -12.50 -6.21
CA HIS A 105 10.93 -11.24 -5.48
C HIS A 105 9.76 -10.38 -6.00
N THR A 106 9.24 -10.69 -7.18
CA THR A 106 8.23 -9.87 -7.87
C THR A 106 7.00 -9.63 -7.00
N LYS A 107 6.47 -10.66 -6.35
CA LYS A 107 5.22 -10.55 -5.57
C LYS A 107 5.38 -9.61 -4.37
N VAL A 108 6.47 -9.72 -3.61
CA VAL A 108 6.73 -8.85 -2.44
C VAL A 108 6.96 -7.39 -2.86
N ILE A 109 7.62 -7.17 -4.00
CA ILE A 109 7.87 -5.82 -4.52
C ILE A 109 6.58 -5.19 -5.05
N ILE A 110 5.76 -5.94 -5.78
CA ILE A 110 4.45 -5.46 -6.25
C ILE A 110 3.55 -5.12 -5.04
N ASP A 111 3.51 -5.95 -4.00
CA ASP A 111 2.77 -5.64 -2.76
C ASP A 111 3.19 -4.29 -2.19
N ARG A 112 4.50 -4.00 -2.20
CA ARG A 112 5.01 -2.70 -1.77
C ARG A 112 4.52 -1.56 -2.66
N PHE A 113 4.56 -1.68 -3.98
CA PHE A 113 4.05 -0.63 -4.86
C PHE A 113 2.56 -0.37 -4.66
N PHE A 114 1.75 -1.41 -4.46
CA PHE A 114 0.32 -1.23 -4.13
C PHE A 114 0.10 -0.50 -2.80
N ASN A 115 0.94 -0.73 -1.80
CA ASN A 115 0.87 0.04 -0.55
C ASN A 115 1.12 1.55 -0.78
N GLY A 116 1.92 1.92 -1.79
CA GLY A 116 2.16 3.31 -2.16
C GLY A 116 1.03 3.97 -2.97
N LEU A 117 0.07 3.20 -3.49
CA LEU A 117 -1.15 3.73 -4.12
C LEU A 117 -2.17 4.23 -3.08
N LEU A 118 -2.12 3.69 -1.87
CA LEU A 118 -3.02 4.08 -0.79
C LEU A 118 -2.52 5.38 -0.15
N PRO A 119 -3.40 6.37 0.08
CA PRO A 119 -2.99 7.57 0.77
C PRO A 119 -2.59 7.23 2.21
N LEU A 120 -1.43 7.75 2.63
CA LEU A 120 -0.95 7.65 4.00
C LEU A 120 -1.81 8.56 4.88
N VAL A 121 -2.24 8.04 6.03
CA VAL A 121 -3.17 8.73 6.91
C VAL A 121 -2.81 8.37 8.33
N ASP A 122 -2.52 9.39 9.12
CA ASP A 122 -2.37 9.25 10.56
C ASP A 122 -3.74 9.42 11.21
N ILE A 123 -4.00 8.56 12.18
CA ILE A 123 -5.21 8.60 12.99
C ILE A 123 -4.82 9.34 14.27
N TYR A 124 -5.19 10.62 14.37
CA TYR A 124 -5.10 11.35 15.62
C TYR A 124 -6.43 11.21 16.37
N ALA A 125 -6.37 10.62 17.56
CA ALA A 125 -7.40 10.83 18.58
C ALA A 125 -6.98 12.10 19.33
N PRO A 126 -7.75 13.22 19.26
CA PRO A 126 -7.43 14.38 20.08
C PRO A 126 -7.44 13.97 21.56
N GLU A 127 -6.47 14.45 22.33
CA GLU A 127 -6.45 14.28 23.78
C GLU A 127 -7.77 14.81 24.35
N VAL A 128 -8.46 13.95 25.10
CA VAL A 128 -9.77 14.23 25.67
C VAL A 128 -9.61 15.36 26.68
N ASN A 129 -10.10 16.55 26.38
CA ASN A 129 -10.46 17.51 27.43
C ASN A 129 -11.69 16.91 28.14
N GLU A 130 -11.56 16.56 29.42
CA GLU A 130 -12.58 15.89 30.25
C GLU A 130 -13.93 16.61 30.37
N ASN A 131 -14.11 17.79 29.74
CA ASN A 131 -15.25 18.68 29.93
C ASN A 131 -16.21 18.82 28.74
N SER A 132 -16.06 18.05 27.66
CA SER A 132 -17.02 18.07 26.55
C SER A 132 -17.45 16.66 26.15
N SER A 133 -18.73 16.34 26.32
CA SER A 133 -19.34 15.05 25.91
C SER A 133 -19.59 14.97 24.40
N ASP A 134 -18.75 15.61 23.59
CA ASP A 134 -18.87 15.55 22.14
C ASP A 134 -18.01 14.40 21.61
N ALA A 135 -18.64 13.58 20.77
CA ALA A 135 -18.05 12.39 20.16
C ALA A 135 -16.62 12.66 19.67
N ILE A 136 -15.70 11.75 20.01
CA ILE A 136 -14.30 11.77 19.59
C ILE A 136 -14.26 11.86 18.06
N ALA A 137 -14.09 13.07 17.52
CA ALA A 137 -13.87 13.27 16.10
C ALA A 137 -12.47 12.75 15.78
N VAL A 138 -12.40 11.55 15.20
CA VAL A 138 -11.16 11.00 14.66
C VAL A 138 -10.73 11.90 13.50
N ILE A 139 -9.73 12.73 13.72
CA ILE A 139 -9.20 13.62 12.68
C ILE A 139 -8.17 12.81 11.89
N PHE A 140 -8.50 12.52 10.64
CA PHE A 140 -7.58 11.96 9.67
C PHE A 140 -6.72 13.08 9.10
N GLN A 141 -5.49 13.24 9.61
CA GLN A 141 -4.50 14.13 8.97
C GLN A 141 -3.49 13.28 8.19
N PRO A 142 -3.19 13.65 6.93
CA PRO A 142 -2.12 12.99 6.20
C PRO A 142 -0.77 13.34 6.86
N PRO A 143 0.11 12.35 7.14
CA PRO A 143 1.45 12.57 7.71
C PRO A 143 2.37 13.38 6.79
N ILE A 144 1.99 13.49 5.51
CA ILE A 144 2.79 14.07 4.44
C ILE A 144 1.96 15.09 3.67
N THR A 145 2.64 16.00 2.98
CA THR A 145 1.96 16.99 2.13
C THR A 145 1.23 16.30 0.97
N ALA A 146 0.17 16.92 0.46
CA ALA A 146 -0.57 16.40 -0.69
C ALA A 146 0.34 16.19 -1.91
N GLU A 147 1.34 17.05 -2.10
CA GLU A 147 2.34 16.96 -3.17
C GLU A 147 3.23 15.72 -3.00
N GLN A 148 3.72 15.45 -1.79
CA GLN A 148 4.53 14.26 -1.51
C GLN A 148 3.73 12.98 -1.71
N GLN A 149 2.46 12.96 -1.29
CA GLN A 149 1.57 11.84 -1.53
C GLN A 149 1.40 11.58 -3.03
N GLN A 150 1.23 12.64 -3.82
CA GLN A 150 1.11 12.53 -5.27
C GLN A 150 2.38 11.95 -5.90
N VAL A 151 3.57 12.36 -5.44
CA VAL A 151 4.85 11.78 -5.89
C VAL A 151 4.89 10.28 -5.62
N PHE A 152 4.54 9.83 -4.41
CA PHE A 152 4.56 8.41 -4.06
C PHE A 152 3.55 7.59 -4.86
N THR A 153 2.34 8.12 -5.01
CA THR A 153 1.29 7.47 -5.81
C THR A 153 1.71 7.37 -7.28
N ASN A 154 2.28 8.42 -7.86
CA ASN A 154 2.77 8.40 -9.24
C ASN A 154 3.91 7.41 -9.44
N LEU A 155 4.94 7.44 -8.57
CA LEU A 155 6.05 6.50 -8.64
C LEU A 155 5.60 5.04 -8.50
N SER A 156 4.64 4.78 -7.61
CA SER A 156 4.07 3.45 -7.40
C SER A 156 3.31 2.96 -8.63
N ARG A 157 2.45 3.81 -9.20
CA ARG A 157 1.68 3.51 -10.41
C ARG A 157 2.60 3.24 -11.60
N GLU A 158 3.56 4.11 -11.83
CA GLU A 158 4.56 3.94 -12.90
C GLU A 158 5.37 2.66 -12.71
N ALA A 159 5.74 2.33 -11.47
CA ALA A 159 6.46 1.10 -11.18
C ALA A 159 5.64 -0.16 -11.49
N ILE A 160 4.36 -0.19 -11.12
CA ILE A 160 3.46 -1.31 -11.44
C ILE A 160 3.32 -1.48 -12.95
N ILE A 161 3.06 -0.38 -13.67
CA ILE A 161 2.92 -0.40 -15.14
C ILE A 161 4.21 -0.90 -15.81
N ASP A 162 5.37 -0.45 -15.36
CA ASP A 162 6.67 -0.86 -15.89
C ASP A 162 6.94 -2.35 -15.65
N VAL A 163 6.61 -2.87 -14.45
CA VAL A 163 6.74 -4.30 -14.14
C VAL A 163 5.81 -5.15 -15.02
N ILE A 164 4.54 -4.75 -15.19
CA ILE A 164 3.58 -5.48 -16.05
C ILE A 164 4.09 -5.56 -17.49
N ARG A 165 4.60 -4.43 -18.02
CA ARG A 165 5.08 -4.34 -19.40
C ARG A 165 6.35 -5.15 -19.65
N ARG A 166 7.26 -5.23 -18.67
CA ARG A 166 8.52 -5.96 -18.80
C ARG A 166 8.43 -7.43 -18.41
N LEU A 167 7.47 -7.80 -17.55
CA LEU A 167 7.29 -9.14 -17.03
C LEU A 167 5.81 -9.55 -17.13
N HIS A 168 5.42 -10.10 -18.28
CA HIS A 168 4.03 -10.49 -18.55
C HIS A 168 3.47 -11.50 -17.53
N THR A 169 4.32 -12.40 -17.01
CA THR A 169 3.94 -13.39 -15.98
C THR A 169 3.56 -12.76 -14.63
N SER A 170 3.83 -11.47 -14.42
CA SER A 170 3.45 -10.76 -13.20
C SER A 170 1.97 -10.32 -13.17
N GLN A 171 1.26 -10.39 -14.30
CA GLN A 171 -0.10 -9.88 -14.44
C GLN A 171 -1.08 -10.48 -13.43
N GLU A 172 -1.09 -11.81 -13.30
CA GLU A 172 -1.94 -12.50 -12.32
C GLU A 172 -1.61 -12.07 -10.88
N ALA A 173 -0.32 -11.90 -10.55
CA ALA A 173 0.10 -11.46 -9.22
C ALA A 173 -0.30 -10.01 -8.95
N VAL A 174 -0.25 -9.12 -9.95
CA VAL A 174 -0.73 -7.73 -9.84
C VAL A 174 -2.21 -7.72 -9.53
N VAL A 175 -3.01 -8.49 -10.28
CA VAL A 175 -4.46 -8.59 -10.12
C VAL A 175 -4.81 -9.15 -8.74
N GLU A 176 -4.15 -10.23 -8.30
CA GLU A 176 -4.32 -10.82 -6.96
C GLU A 176 -4.02 -9.79 -5.85
N ILE A 177 -2.90 -9.07 -5.95
CA ILE A 177 -2.49 -8.08 -4.95
C ILE A 177 -3.42 -6.87 -4.96
N ALA A 178 -3.84 -6.40 -6.13
CA ALA A 178 -4.77 -5.28 -6.27
C ALA A 178 -6.05 -5.53 -5.47
N PHE A 179 -6.54 -6.78 -5.48
CA PHE A 179 -7.74 -7.18 -4.73
C PHE A 179 -7.47 -7.34 -3.25
N LYS A 180 -6.34 -7.96 -2.90
CA LYS A 180 -5.94 -8.09 -1.49
C LYS A 180 -5.80 -6.73 -0.79
N LYS A 181 -5.38 -5.69 -1.53
CA LYS A 181 -5.13 -4.34 -1.00
C LYS A 181 -6.33 -3.39 -1.14
N PHE A 182 -7.46 -3.87 -1.66
CA PHE A 182 -8.64 -3.04 -1.83
C PHE A 182 -9.12 -2.51 -0.46
N PRO A 183 -9.33 -1.19 -0.30
CA PRO A 183 -9.80 -0.63 0.96
C PRO A 183 -11.16 -1.22 1.35
N HIS A 184 -11.29 -1.61 2.62
CA HIS A 184 -12.57 -2.08 3.15
C HIS A 184 -13.65 -0.99 3.04
N TYR A 185 -14.89 -1.37 2.75
CA TYR A 185 -15.99 -0.42 2.52
C TYR A 185 -16.29 0.47 3.74
N SER A 186 -15.96 0.01 4.96
CA SER A 186 -16.10 0.81 6.18
C SER A 186 -14.96 1.82 6.40
N GLY A 187 -13.91 1.77 5.58
CA GLY A 187 -12.77 2.68 5.67
C GLY A 187 -13.08 4.09 5.15
N PRO A 188 -12.14 5.04 5.27
CA PRO A 188 -12.33 6.41 4.80
C PRO A 188 -12.64 6.49 3.31
N THR A 189 -13.62 7.34 2.93
CA THR A 189 -14.04 7.52 1.52
C THR A 189 -12.88 7.90 0.61
N PHE A 190 -11.99 8.79 1.05
CA PHE A 190 -10.89 9.23 0.19
C PHE A 190 -9.88 8.12 -0.12
N LYS A 191 -9.62 7.18 0.81
CA LYS A 191 -8.76 6.00 0.55
C LYS A 191 -9.37 5.15 -0.56
N PHE A 192 -10.68 4.92 -0.47
CA PHE A 192 -11.43 4.13 -1.44
C PHE A 192 -11.45 4.78 -2.82
N THR A 193 -11.82 6.07 -2.90
CA THR A 193 -11.93 6.79 -4.17
C THR A 193 -10.57 6.98 -4.85
N GLU A 194 -9.51 7.29 -4.09
CA GLU A 194 -8.18 7.45 -4.67
C GLU A 194 -7.63 6.11 -5.15
N TYR A 195 -7.83 5.03 -4.40
CA TYR A 195 -7.40 3.70 -4.84
C TYR A 195 -8.08 3.28 -6.14
N ILE A 196 -9.40 3.45 -6.25
CA ILE A 196 -10.14 3.15 -7.49
C ILE A 196 -9.62 3.99 -8.66
N LYS A 197 -9.42 5.30 -8.44
CA LYS A 197 -8.83 6.18 -9.46
C LYS A 197 -7.48 5.66 -9.94
N GLN A 198 -6.61 5.21 -9.03
CA GLN A 198 -5.32 4.64 -9.42
C GLN A 198 -5.47 3.31 -10.17
N LEU A 199 -6.40 2.44 -9.78
CA LEU A 199 -6.67 1.19 -10.50
C LEU A 199 -7.20 1.45 -11.93
N ILE A 200 -8.07 2.43 -12.11
CA ILE A 200 -8.56 2.84 -13.43
C ILE A 200 -7.40 3.31 -14.31
N LEU A 201 -6.51 4.15 -13.78
CA LEU A 201 -5.33 4.62 -14.52
C LEU A 201 -4.38 3.47 -14.90
N ILE A 202 -4.24 2.45 -14.05
CA ILE A 202 -3.47 1.24 -14.38
C ILE A 202 -4.17 0.46 -15.50
N ALA A 203 -5.49 0.26 -15.40
CA ALA A 203 -6.29 -0.42 -16.42
C ALA A 203 -6.23 0.29 -17.79
N GLU A 204 -6.27 1.63 -17.82
CA GLU A 204 -6.10 2.44 -19.04
C GLU A 204 -4.72 2.21 -19.70
N CYS A 205 -3.68 1.97 -18.90
CA CYS A 205 -2.30 1.82 -19.38
C CYS A 205 -1.90 0.37 -19.72
N CYS A 206 -2.66 -0.61 -19.24
CA CYS A 206 -2.36 -2.04 -19.31
C CYS A 206 -3.62 -2.81 -19.76
N PRO A 207 -3.90 -2.88 -21.08
CA PRO A 207 -5.14 -3.47 -21.61
C PRO A 207 -5.31 -4.95 -21.24
N ASP A 208 -4.20 -5.69 -21.11
CA ASP A 208 -4.22 -7.13 -20.80
C ASP A 208 -4.90 -7.47 -19.48
N ILE A 209 -4.77 -6.60 -18.47
CA ILE A 209 -5.37 -6.80 -17.13
C ILE A 209 -6.57 -5.90 -16.89
N ALA A 210 -6.92 -5.06 -17.87
CA ALA A 210 -7.95 -4.04 -17.69
C ALA A 210 -9.31 -4.66 -17.37
N GLN A 211 -9.68 -5.75 -18.04
CA GLN A 211 -10.94 -6.44 -17.80
C GLN A 211 -11.03 -6.96 -16.36
N ASP A 212 -9.99 -7.62 -15.85
CA ASP A 212 -9.97 -8.17 -14.50
C ASP A 212 -10.05 -7.07 -13.43
N LEU A 213 -9.32 -5.97 -13.65
CA LEU A 213 -9.38 -4.80 -12.77
C LEU A 213 -10.79 -4.16 -12.77
N TRP A 214 -11.40 -3.98 -13.94
CA TRP A 214 -12.74 -3.40 -14.08
C TRP A 214 -13.81 -4.27 -13.43
N MET A 215 -13.80 -5.58 -13.68
CA MET A 215 -14.73 -6.53 -13.06
C MET A 215 -14.74 -6.40 -11.54
N LYS A 216 -13.57 -6.13 -10.96
CA LYS A 216 -13.40 -6.04 -9.50
C LYS A 216 -13.71 -4.68 -8.93
N ILE A 217 -13.43 -3.60 -9.65
CA ILE A 217 -13.96 -2.28 -9.32
C ILE A 217 -15.50 -2.34 -9.26
N VAL A 218 -16.13 -2.94 -10.28
CA VAL A 218 -17.60 -3.08 -10.34
C VAL A 218 -18.12 -3.96 -9.21
N ASP A 219 -17.51 -5.13 -8.94
CA ASP A 219 -17.88 -6.02 -7.84
C ASP A 219 -17.87 -5.28 -6.48
N HIS A 220 -16.82 -4.50 -6.19
CA HIS A 220 -16.76 -3.72 -4.95
C HIS A 220 -17.78 -2.57 -4.88
N VAL A 221 -18.09 -1.92 -6.01
CA VAL A 221 -19.14 -0.91 -6.10
C VAL A 221 -20.52 -1.53 -5.85
N LEU A 222 -20.81 -2.69 -6.45
CA LEU A 222 -22.05 -3.43 -6.26
C LEU A 222 -22.20 -3.93 -4.81
N GLN A 223 -21.11 -4.30 -4.15
CA GLN A 223 -21.14 -4.67 -2.73
C GLN A 223 -21.56 -3.48 -1.85
N ILE A 224 -21.07 -2.27 -2.13
CA ILE A 224 -21.49 -1.05 -1.42
C ILE A 224 -22.97 -0.77 -1.67
N ASP A 225 -23.41 -0.83 -2.93
CA ASP A 225 -24.80 -0.60 -3.31
C ASP A 225 -25.76 -1.62 -2.65
N ALA A 226 -25.38 -2.90 -2.62
CA ALA A 226 -26.15 -3.95 -1.95
C ALA A 226 -26.25 -3.73 -0.43
N ILE A 227 -25.21 -3.19 0.22
CA ILE A 227 -25.25 -2.83 1.64
C ILE A 227 -26.24 -1.68 1.88
N ILE A 228 -26.18 -0.64 1.05
CA ILE A 228 -27.09 0.52 1.14
C ILE A 228 -28.54 0.08 0.89
N SER A 229 -28.79 -0.71 -0.15
CA SER A 229 -30.12 -1.22 -0.48
C SER A 229 -30.72 -2.05 0.65
N LYS A 230 -29.89 -2.85 1.35
CA LYS A 230 -30.34 -3.62 2.53
C LYS A 230 -30.70 -2.71 3.71
N SER A 231 -29.93 -1.66 3.99
CA SER A 231 -30.28 -0.70 5.06
C SER A 231 -31.57 0.06 4.77
N VAL A 232 -31.77 0.49 3.52
CA VAL A 232 -33.02 1.17 3.11
C VAL A 232 -34.22 0.22 3.28
N ALA A 233 -34.08 -1.04 2.83
CA ALA A 233 -35.15 -2.04 2.94
C ALA A 233 -35.47 -2.43 4.38
N SER A 234 -34.48 -2.45 5.30
CA SER A 234 -34.75 -2.68 6.72
C SER A 234 -35.45 -1.49 7.38
N ASN A 235 -35.10 -0.26 7.01
CA ASN A 235 -35.72 0.95 7.55
C ASN A 235 -37.18 1.07 7.08
N ALA A 236 -37.47 0.76 5.81
CA ALA A 236 -38.83 0.75 5.27
C ALA A 236 -39.76 -0.30 5.93
N LYS A 237 -39.20 -1.40 6.46
CA LYS A 237 -39.97 -2.41 7.21
C LYS A 237 -40.29 -1.97 8.63
N PHE A 238 -39.43 -1.18 9.27
CA PHE A 238 -39.71 -0.56 10.57
C PHE A 238 -40.82 0.49 10.46
N ASP A 239 -40.77 1.32 9.41
CA ASP A 239 -41.76 2.39 9.18
C ASP A 239 -43.17 1.86 8.84
N ALA A 240 -43.26 0.71 8.15
CA ALA A 240 -44.54 0.12 7.75
C ALA A 240 -45.23 -0.71 8.85
N GLY A 241 -44.52 -1.04 9.95
CA GLY A 241 -44.99 -1.99 10.97
C GLY A 241 -45.34 -1.38 12.34
N ASP A 242 -44.67 -0.31 12.75
CA ASP A 242 -44.79 0.22 14.13
C ASP A 242 -45.51 1.58 14.24
N SER A 243 -45.89 2.20 13.12
CA SER A 243 -46.62 3.48 13.13
C SER A 243 -48.08 3.38 13.64
N LEU A 244 -48.61 2.18 13.91
CA LEU A 244 -49.98 2.02 14.41
C LEU A 244 -50.08 2.08 15.95
N PHE A 245 -48.95 2.02 16.69
CA PHE A 245 -48.94 2.01 18.16
C PHE A 245 -47.86 2.88 18.83
N ALA A 246 -47.12 3.73 18.08
CA ALA A 246 -46.21 4.68 18.70
C ALA A 246 -46.97 5.86 19.31
N LEU A 247 -47.42 5.68 20.57
CA LEU A 247 -47.68 6.79 21.49
C LEU A 247 -46.41 7.64 21.61
N GLU A 248 -46.61 8.94 21.74
CA GLU A 248 -45.63 10.00 21.90
C GLU A 248 -44.65 9.71 23.06
N ASP A 249 -43.59 8.94 22.79
CA ASP A 249 -42.40 8.92 23.63
C ASP A 249 -41.30 9.73 22.92
N GLU A 250 -41.30 11.03 23.22
CA GLU A 250 -40.15 11.91 23.09
C GLU A 250 -38.97 11.28 23.84
N ASN A 251 -38.15 10.47 23.15
CA ASN A 251 -36.73 10.17 23.38
C ASN A 251 -36.39 8.76 22.91
N MET A 252 -35.94 8.58 21.67
CA MET A 252 -34.95 7.54 21.33
C MET A 252 -34.09 7.98 20.14
N THR A 253 -32.98 8.65 20.45
CA THR A 253 -31.83 8.96 19.59
C THR A 253 -31.03 7.69 19.20
N ILE A 254 -31.70 6.61 18.80
CA ILE A 254 -31.06 5.36 18.34
C ILE A 254 -30.77 5.40 16.83
N ASP A 255 -31.37 6.34 16.10
CA ASP A 255 -31.32 6.45 14.63
C ASP A 255 -30.09 7.18 14.06
N SER A 256 -29.28 7.84 14.90
CA SER A 256 -28.20 8.71 14.42
C SER A 256 -26.99 7.98 13.80
N PRO A 257 -26.46 6.86 14.34
CA PRO A 257 -25.25 6.25 13.79
C PRO A 257 -25.54 5.41 12.53
N ILE A 258 -26.74 4.81 12.42
CA ILE A 258 -27.14 4.02 11.25
C ILE A 258 -27.35 4.94 10.05
N ARG A 259 -28.09 6.05 10.21
CA ARG A 259 -28.25 7.07 9.16
C ARG A 259 -26.92 7.71 8.76
N GLN A 260 -26.03 8.01 9.72
CA GLN A 260 -24.71 8.56 9.40
C GLN A 260 -23.86 7.59 8.56
N ARG A 261 -23.92 6.29 8.85
CA ARG A 261 -23.24 5.26 8.06
C ARG A 261 -23.83 5.13 6.66
N GLU A 262 -25.15 5.19 6.53
CA GLU A 262 -25.84 5.16 5.24
C GLU A 262 -25.45 6.37 4.38
N ILE A 263 -25.55 7.59 4.92
CA ILE A 263 -25.12 8.83 4.25
C ILE A 263 -23.65 8.74 3.83
N HIS A 264 -22.79 8.17 4.68
CA HIS A 264 -21.37 7.99 4.36
C HIS A 264 -21.15 7.02 3.20
N LEU A 265 -21.87 5.89 3.16
CA LEU A 265 -21.77 4.90 2.09
C LEU A 265 -22.37 5.42 0.78
N THR A 266 -23.50 6.12 0.82
CA THR A 266 -24.10 6.77 -0.36
C THR A 266 -23.15 7.80 -0.95
N ASN A 267 -22.58 8.69 -0.12
CA ASN A 267 -21.57 9.65 -0.58
C ASN A 267 -20.31 8.97 -1.18
N LYS A 268 -19.92 7.80 -0.66
CA LYS A 268 -18.80 7.02 -1.20
C LYS A 268 -19.16 6.40 -2.54
N LEU A 269 -20.37 5.86 -2.67
CA LEU A 269 -20.89 5.31 -3.91
C LEU A 269 -20.97 6.41 -4.99
N ASP A 270 -21.59 7.55 -4.69
CA ASP A 270 -21.74 8.67 -5.61
C ASP A 270 -20.39 9.17 -6.14
N LYS A 271 -19.42 9.40 -5.24
CA LYS A 271 -18.07 9.81 -5.63
C LYS A 271 -17.38 8.77 -6.52
N THR A 272 -17.56 7.49 -6.20
CA THR A 272 -16.96 6.40 -6.98
C THR A 272 -17.60 6.29 -8.36
N MET A 273 -18.93 6.39 -8.44
CA MET A 273 -19.69 6.37 -9.69
C MET A 273 -19.33 7.56 -10.58
N ILE A 274 -19.17 8.76 -10.02
CA ILE A 274 -18.70 9.94 -10.78
C ILE A 274 -17.32 9.67 -11.39
N ILE A 275 -16.40 9.09 -10.62
CA ILE A 275 -15.05 8.74 -11.13
C ILE A 275 -15.15 7.75 -12.27
N ILE A 276 -15.94 6.69 -12.14
CA ILE A 276 -16.12 5.66 -13.16
C ILE A 276 -16.78 6.25 -14.42
N LEU A 277 -17.89 6.97 -14.26
CA LEU A 277 -18.65 7.56 -15.37
C LEU A 277 -17.88 8.68 -16.09
N SER A 278 -16.93 9.34 -15.43
CA SER A 278 -16.06 10.33 -16.09
C SER A 278 -15.03 9.72 -17.04
N ARG A 279 -14.91 8.38 -17.06
CA ARG A 279 -13.89 7.62 -17.81
C ARG A 279 -14.47 6.63 -18.83
N ILE A 280 -15.80 6.48 -18.87
CA ILE A 280 -16.55 5.75 -19.89
C ILE A 280 -17.01 6.77 -20.94
#